data_AF-A0A5K7Z5C1-F1
#
_entry.id   AF-A0A5K7Z5C1-F1
#
_cell.length_a   1.000
_cell.length_b   1.000
_cell.length_c   1.000
_cell.angle_alpha   90.00
_cell.angle_beta   90.00
_cell.angle_gamma   90.00
#
_symmetry.space_group_name_H-M   'P 1'
#
loop_
_entity.id
_entity.type
_entity.pdbx_description
1 polymer ?
#
loop_
_entity_poly.entity_id
_entity_poly.type
_entity_poly.pdbx_seq_one_letter_code
_entity_poly.pdbx_strand_id
1 'polypeptide(L)'
;MSTKFGPFLKVLYGVAVITALFTGFGNMPLYGRYYVADLPGLGWSGNFFLNVNVHILAGSVLLAVAVYAFTASLLIRRLPVDRLSFSGKTRGLLLALTLLTGVVMVLKNLPAVHLPMKALIAFNFLHMGAAVLFMLAALISLIFRRPWTKTR
;
A
#
# COMPACT_ATOMS: atom_id res chain seq x y z
N MET A 1 -14.11 20.97 7.79
CA MET A 1 -12.93 20.45 7.05
C MET A 1 -13.39 19.52 5.93
N SER A 2 -13.85 20.09 4.81
CA SER A 2 -14.23 19.30 3.63
C SER A 2 -12.95 18.83 2.95
N THR A 3 -12.78 17.52 2.83
CA THR A 3 -11.66 16.96 2.11
C THR A 3 -11.98 16.84 0.64
N LYS A 4 -11.03 17.31 -0.16
CA LYS A 4 -11.08 17.53 -1.61
C LYS A 4 -11.34 16.24 -2.43
N PHE A 5 -11.18 15.07 -1.80
CA PHE A 5 -11.64 13.78 -2.31
C PHE A 5 -12.85 13.31 -1.49
N GLY A 6 -13.86 12.78 -2.18
CA GLY A 6 -15.10 12.32 -1.55
C GLY A 6 -14.85 11.32 -0.42
N PRO A 7 -15.76 11.23 0.57
CA PRO A 7 -15.59 10.37 1.74
C PRO A 7 -15.34 8.90 1.35
N PHE A 8 -15.98 8.47 0.26
CA PHE A 8 -15.77 7.15 -0.34
C PHE A 8 -14.30 6.86 -0.66
N LEU A 9 -13.59 7.76 -1.36
CA LEU A 9 -12.22 7.50 -1.79
C LEU A 9 -11.25 7.38 -0.62
N LYS A 10 -11.48 8.12 0.47
CA LYS A 10 -10.68 7.97 1.69
C LYS A 10 -10.90 6.65 2.38
N VAL A 11 -12.16 6.22 2.50
CA VAL A 11 -12.50 4.95 3.11
C VAL A 11 -11.89 3.83 2.28
N LEU A 12 -12.05 3.89 0.95
CA LEU A 12 -11.47 2.94 0.03
C LEU A 12 -9.94 2.87 0.17
N TYR A 13 -9.26 4.02 0.18
CA TYR A 13 -7.82 4.08 0.41
C TYR A 13 -7.42 3.47 1.77
N GLY A 14 -8.09 3.87 2.86
CA GLY A 14 -7.77 3.41 4.20
C GLY A 14 -7.97 1.90 4.37
N VAL A 15 -9.11 1.39 3.91
CA VAL A 15 -9.42 -0.04 3.90
C VAL A 15 -8.38 -0.79 3.07
N ALA A 16 -8.10 -0.35 1.84
CA ALA A 16 -7.14 -1.02 0.98
C ALA A 16 -5.72 -1.03 1.57
N VAL A 17 -5.27 0.06 2.24
CA VAL A 17 -3.99 0.09 2.95
C VAL A 17 -3.96 -0.95 4.07
N ILE A 18 -4.99 -1.00 4.91
CA ILE A 18 -5.05 -1.93 6.05
C ILE A 18 -5.11 -3.38 5.55
N THR A 19 -5.94 -3.66 4.56
CA THR A 19 -6.06 -4.99 3.95
C THR A 19 -4.74 -5.43 3.32
N ALA A 20 -4.10 -4.57 2.52
CA ALA A 20 -2.81 -4.87 1.91
C ALA A 20 -1.74 -5.11 2.97
N LEU A 21 -1.72 -4.31 4.05
CA LEU A 21 -0.75 -4.49 5.13
C LEU A 21 -0.91 -5.85 5.83
N PHE A 22 -2.12 -6.17 6.27
CA PHE A 22 -2.41 -7.43 6.95
C PHE A 22 -2.07 -8.63 6.07
N THR A 23 -2.64 -8.68 4.86
CA THR A 23 -2.41 -9.80 3.94
C THR A 23 -0.97 -9.87 3.42
N GLY A 24 -0.25 -8.74 3.37
CA GLY A 24 1.17 -8.70 3.03
C GLY A 24 2.03 -9.38 4.09
N PHE A 25 1.73 -9.18 5.38
CA PHE A 25 2.35 -9.97 6.46
C PHE A 25 1.91 -11.44 6.42
N GLY A 26 0.67 -11.73 6.03
CA GLY A 26 0.16 -13.09 5.86
C GLY A 26 0.78 -13.88 4.69
N ASN A 27 1.41 -13.20 3.72
CA ASN A 27 2.22 -13.86 2.68
C ASN A 27 3.54 -14.39 3.24
N MET A 28 4.00 -13.85 4.36
CA MET A 28 5.09 -14.42 5.14
C MET A 28 4.51 -15.47 6.10
N PRO A 29 5.25 -16.54 6.44
CA PRO A 29 4.78 -17.57 7.35
C PRO A 29 4.77 -17.09 8.82
N LEU A 30 4.19 -15.92 9.10
CA LEU A 30 4.17 -15.27 10.41
C LEU A 30 2.95 -15.69 11.22
N TYR A 31 1.77 -15.75 10.59
CA TYR A 31 0.51 -15.92 11.33
C TYR A 31 0.33 -17.28 11.99
N GLY A 32 0.88 -18.35 11.39
CA GLY A 32 0.99 -19.64 12.07
C GLY A 32 2.09 -19.69 13.14
N ARG A 33 3.19 -18.94 12.97
CA ARG A 33 4.30 -18.92 13.95
C ARG A 33 3.98 -18.12 15.21
N TYR A 34 3.12 -17.13 15.10
CA TYR A 34 2.73 -16.24 16.19
C TYR A 34 1.26 -16.42 16.61
N TYR A 35 0.67 -17.59 16.34
CA TYR A 35 -0.66 -17.99 16.80
C TYR A 35 -1.82 -17.07 16.39
N VAL A 36 -1.63 -16.22 15.36
CA VAL A 36 -2.70 -15.36 14.83
C VAL A 36 -3.77 -16.21 14.16
N ALA A 37 -3.36 -17.28 13.48
CA ALA A 37 -4.29 -18.23 12.87
C ALA A 37 -5.10 -19.03 13.90
N ASP A 38 -4.62 -19.13 15.14
CA ASP A 38 -5.27 -19.91 16.20
C ASP A 38 -6.31 -19.08 16.98
N LEU A 39 -6.40 -17.78 16.70
CA LEU A 39 -7.45 -16.93 17.28
C LEU A 39 -8.84 -17.31 16.72
N PRO A 40 -9.89 -17.30 17.55
CA PRO A 40 -11.26 -17.62 17.10
C PRO A 40 -11.67 -16.76 15.90
N GLY A 41 -12.02 -17.41 14.78
CA GLY A 41 -12.45 -16.74 13.54
C GLY A 41 -11.31 -16.26 12.62
N LEU A 42 -10.04 -16.44 12.99
CA LEU A 42 -8.87 -16.03 12.18
C LEU A 42 -8.09 -17.19 11.54
N GLY A 43 -8.62 -18.41 11.56
CA GLY A 43 -7.98 -19.56 10.88
C GLY A 43 -7.65 -19.34 9.40
N TRP A 44 -8.44 -18.49 8.72
CA TRP A 44 -8.19 -18.10 7.32
C TRP A 44 -6.86 -17.34 7.14
N SER A 45 -6.39 -16.63 8.16
CA SER A 45 -5.16 -15.84 8.09
C SER A 45 -3.91 -16.70 7.88
N GLY A 46 -3.96 -17.99 8.22
CA GLY A 46 -2.89 -18.95 7.92
C GLY A 46 -2.82 -19.37 6.44
N ASN A 47 -3.82 -19.06 5.61
CA ASN A 47 -3.88 -19.48 4.22
C ASN A 47 -3.10 -18.55 3.30
N PHE A 48 -1.94 -19.01 2.82
CA PHE A 48 -1.07 -18.26 1.90
C PHE A 48 -1.79 -17.84 0.60
N PHE A 49 -2.53 -18.73 -0.04
CA PHE A 49 -3.20 -18.43 -1.32
C PHE A 49 -4.31 -17.37 -1.15
N LEU A 50 -5.02 -17.42 -0.03
CA LEU A 50 -5.99 -16.38 0.30
C LEU A 50 -5.30 -15.03 0.51
N ASN A 51 -4.24 -15.00 1.34
CA ASN A 51 -3.48 -13.78 1.61
C ASN A 51 -2.91 -13.17 0.33
N VAL A 52 -2.27 -13.95 -0.54
CA VAL A 52 -1.64 -13.40 -1.75
C VAL A 52 -2.67 -12.83 -2.72
N ASN A 53 -3.81 -13.51 -2.90
CA ASN A 53 -4.87 -13.03 -3.78
C ASN A 53 -5.53 -11.75 -3.25
N VAL A 54 -5.84 -11.70 -1.95
CA VAL A 54 -6.43 -10.50 -1.33
C VAL A 54 -5.41 -9.35 -1.30
N HIS A 55 -4.12 -9.63 -1.08
CA HIS A 55 -3.06 -8.63 -1.12
C HIS A 55 -2.92 -8.00 -2.51
N ILE A 56 -2.90 -8.83 -3.57
CA ILE A 56 -2.83 -8.35 -4.94
C ILE A 56 -4.07 -7.51 -5.29
N LEU A 57 -5.27 -7.93 -4.85
CA LEU A 57 -6.49 -7.16 -5.05
C LEU A 57 -6.43 -5.80 -4.33
N ALA A 58 -6.03 -5.77 -3.05
CA ALA A 58 -5.88 -4.54 -2.29
C ALA A 58 -4.82 -3.62 -2.90
N GLY A 59 -3.68 -4.18 -3.34
CA GLY A 59 -2.63 -3.46 -4.07
C GLY A 59 -3.13 -2.87 -5.40
N SER A 60 -3.97 -3.61 -6.13
CA SER A 60 -4.59 -3.14 -7.37
C SER A 60 -5.55 -1.97 -7.13
N VAL A 61 -6.35 -2.02 -6.05
CA VAL A 61 -7.19 -0.90 -5.62
C VAL A 61 -6.35 0.31 -5.25
N LEU A 62 -5.27 0.12 -4.47
CA LEU A 62 -4.36 1.22 -4.11
C LEU A 62 -3.68 1.84 -5.35
N LEU A 63 -3.30 1.02 -6.32
CA LEU A 63 -2.75 1.48 -7.59
C LEU A 63 -3.78 2.32 -8.36
N ALA A 64 -5.03 1.85 -8.47
CA ALA A 64 -6.11 2.59 -9.12
C ALA A 64 -6.38 3.94 -8.42
N VAL A 65 -6.44 3.94 -7.08
CA VAL A 65 -6.59 5.17 -6.29
C VAL A 65 -5.42 6.12 -6.51
N ALA A 66 -4.19 5.62 -6.54
CA ALA A 66 -2.99 6.43 -6.77
C ALA A 66 -2.99 7.05 -8.17
N VAL A 67 -3.32 6.27 -9.20
CA VAL A 67 -3.43 6.75 -10.59
C VAL A 67 -4.55 7.78 -10.71
N TYR A 68 -5.72 7.53 -10.12
CA TYR A 68 -6.82 8.48 -10.10
C TYR A 68 -6.42 9.79 -9.40
N ALA A 69 -5.84 9.73 -8.21
CA ALA A 69 -5.43 10.91 -7.47
C ALA A 69 -4.34 11.71 -8.21
N PHE A 70 -3.40 11.02 -8.85
CA PHE A 70 -2.33 11.62 -9.64
C PHE A 70 -2.89 12.32 -10.88
N THR A 71 -3.67 11.61 -11.70
CA THR A 71 -4.27 12.16 -12.93
C THR A 71 -5.23 13.32 -12.62
N ALA A 72 -6.08 13.20 -11.60
CA ALA A 72 -6.95 14.27 -11.14
C ALA A 72 -6.13 15.52 -10.75
N SER A 73 -5.00 15.34 -10.05
CA SER A 73 -4.13 16.45 -9.65
C SER A 73 -3.47 17.20 -10.81
N LEU A 74 -3.24 16.52 -11.95
CA LEU A 74 -2.65 17.10 -13.15
C LEU A 74 -3.68 17.80 -14.05
N LEU A 75 -4.83 17.15 -14.25
CA LEU A 75 -5.83 17.57 -15.23
C LEU A 75 -6.80 18.62 -14.69
N ILE A 76 -7.11 18.56 -13.39
CA ILE A 76 -8.11 19.44 -12.79
C ILE A 76 -7.40 20.69 -12.23
N ARG A 77 -7.23 21.71 -13.09
CA ARG A 77 -6.63 23.03 -12.73
C ARG A 77 -7.33 23.76 -11.58
N ARG A 78 -8.55 23.34 -11.21
CA ARG A 78 -9.33 23.92 -10.11
C ARG A 78 -9.27 23.12 -8.81
N LEU A 79 -8.53 22.01 -8.75
CA LEU A 79 -8.25 21.41 -7.46
C LEU A 79 -7.32 22.39 -6.72
N PRO A 80 -7.74 22.95 -5.58
CA PRO A 80 -6.85 23.76 -4.77
C PRO A 80 -5.90 22.79 -4.07
N VAL A 81 -5.02 22.08 -4.78
CA VAL A 81 -4.02 21.22 -4.13
C VAL A 81 -2.92 22.13 -3.64
N ASP A 82 -3.16 22.69 -2.46
CA ASP A 82 -2.11 23.35 -1.71
C ASP A 82 -0.98 22.33 -1.48
N ARG A 83 0.26 22.73 -1.79
CA ARG A 83 1.45 21.88 -1.91
C ARG A 83 1.46 20.69 -0.94
N LEU A 84 1.86 19.50 -1.45
CA LEU A 84 2.10 18.31 -0.63
C LEU A 84 2.93 18.67 0.61
N SER A 85 2.44 18.30 1.78
CA SER A 85 3.19 18.48 3.03
C SER A 85 4.45 17.61 2.98
N PHE A 86 5.43 17.88 3.84
CA PHE A 86 6.61 17.01 3.94
C PHE A 86 6.22 15.55 4.19
N SER A 87 5.33 15.32 5.17
CA SER A 87 4.77 14.00 5.47
C SER A 87 3.99 13.40 4.29
N GLY A 88 3.26 14.21 3.51
CA GLY A 88 2.57 13.78 2.31
C GLY A 88 3.54 13.34 1.20
N LYS A 89 4.62 14.08 0.97
CA LYS A 89 5.67 13.72 -0.01
C LYS A 89 6.34 12.40 0.37
N THR A 90 6.74 12.26 1.64
CA THR A 90 7.39 11.03 2.13
C THR A 90 6.47 9.81 1.99
N ARG A 91 5.23 9.90 2.47
CA ARG A 91 4.26 8.80 2.36
C ARG A 91 3.91 8.48 0.90
N GLY A 92 3.73 9.51 0.07
CA GLY A 92 3.47 9.33 -1.36
C GLY A 92 4.62 8.63 -2.08
N LEU A 93 5.87 9.01 -1.81
CA LEU A 93 7.05 8.35 -2.37
C LEU A 93 7.15 6.89 -1.94
N LEU A 94 6.98 6.60 -0.64
CA LEU A 94 7.06 5.23 -0.12
C LEU A 94 5.92 4.35 -0.66
N LEU A 95 4.71 4.89 -0.78
CA LEU A 95 3.59 4.19 -1.40
C LEU A 95 3.85 3.92 -2.88
N ALA A 96 4.34 4.92 -3.62
CA ALA A 96 4.69 4.75 -5.03
C ALA A 96 5.77 3.67 -5.21
N LEU A 97 6.82 3.69 -4.39
CA LEU A 97 7.87 2.67 -4.42
C LEU A 97 7.30 1.27 -4.12
N THR A 98 6.45 1.14 -3.10
CA THR A 98 5.75 -0.11 -2.76
C THR A 98 4.89 -0.61 -3.93
N LEU A 99 4.11 0.27 -4.56
CA LEU A 99 3.25 -0.11 -5.68
C LEU A 99 4.05 -0.51 -6.93
N LEU A 100 5.08 0.26 -7.29
CA LEU A 100 5.94 -0.03 -8.44
C LEU A 100 6.67 -1.36 -8.27
N THR A 101 7.25 -1.60 -7.09
CA THR A 101 7.89 -2.89 -6.79
C THR A 101 6.86 -4.01 -6.74
N GLY A 102 5.66 -3.78 -6.21
CA GLY A 102 4.56 -4.75 -6.20
C GLY A 102 4.13 -5.18 -7.60
N VAL A 103 4.10 -4.26 -8.56
CA VAL A 103 3.85 -4.59 -9.97
C VAL A 103 4.93 -5.55 -10.49
N VAL A 104 6.21 -5.27 -10.23
CA VAL A 104 7.31 -6.19 -10.61
C VAL A 104 7.12 -7.59 -9.97
N MET A 105 6.68 -7.63 -8.71
CA MET A 105 6.41 -8.87 -7.98
C MET A 105 5.25 -9.70 -8.55
N VAL A 106 4.29 -9.05 -9.21
CA VAL A 106 3.21 -9.74 -9.95
C VAL A 106 3.71 -10.17 -11.33
N LEU A 107 4.43 -9.29 -12.03
CA LEU A 107 4.93 -9.56 -13.39
C LEU A 107 5.87 -10.76 -13.46
N LYS A 108 6.69 -10.99 -12.42
CA LYS A 108 7.57 -12.18 -12.36
C LYS A 108 6.82 -13.52 -12.35
N ASN A 109 5.50 -13.52 -12.14
CA ASN A 109 4.69 -14.74 -12.19
C ASN A 109 4.24 -15.07 -13.63
N LEU A 110 4.48 -14.18 -14.60
CA LEU A 110 4.19 -14.43 -16.01
C LEU A 110 5.24 -15.36 -16.62
N PRO A 111 4.85 -16.32 -17.49
CA PRO A 111 5.77 -17.32 -18.06
C PRO A 111 6.88 -16.72 -18.92
N ALA A 112 6.68 -15.50 -19.45
CA ALA A 112 7.67 -14.80 -20.27
C ALA A 112 8.70 -14.00 -19.44
N VAL A 113 8.44 -13.74 -18.15
CA VAL A 113 9.24 -12.81 -17.35
C VAL A 113 10.17 -13.58 -16.43
N HIS A 114 11.45 -13.62 -16.78
CA HIS A 114 12.48 -14.28 -15.99
C HIS A 114 13.41 -13.24 -15.36
N LEU A 115 13.39 -13.14 -14.03
CA LEU A 115 14.28 -12.25 -13.28
C LEU A 115 15.44 -13.06 -12.68
N PRO A 116 16.68 -12.55 -12.72
CA PRO A 116 17.80 -13.21 -12.06
C PRO A 116 17.58 -13.23 -10.54
N MET A 117 18.11 -14.25 -9.86
CA MET A 117 17.95 -14.44 -8.40
C MET A 117 18.28 -13.18 -7.59
N LYS A 118 19.37 -12.48 -7.95
CA LYS A 118 19.78 -11.23 -7.29
C LYS A 118 18.69 -10.15 -7.38
N ALA A 119 18.02 -10.03 -8.52
CA ALA A 119 16.93 -9.09 -8.70
C ALA A 119 15.70 -9.51 -7.90
N LEU A 120 15.35 -10.79 -7.87
CA LEU A 120 14.24 -11.30 -7.05
C LEU A 120 14.43 -10.98 -5.57
N ILE A 121 15.62 -11.23 -5.04
CA ILE A 121 15.98 -10.90 -3.65
C ILE A 121 15.88 -9.39 -3.43
N ALA A 122 16.48 -8.58 -4.31
CA ALA A 122 16.46 -7.13 -4.20
C ALA A 122 15.03 -6.57 -4.21
N PHE A 123 14.18 -6.99 -5.14
CA PHE A 123 12.80 -6.52 -5.23
C PHE A 123 11.94 -6.99 -4.05
N ASN A 124 12.14 -8.22 -3.55
CA ASN A 124 11.46 -8.69 -2.33
C ASN A 124 11.76 -7.80 -1.13
N PHE A 125 13.06 -7.56 -0.85
CA PHE A 125 13.48 -6.73 0.28
C PHE A 125 13.10 -5.27 0.10
N LEU A 126 13.21 -4.74 -1.12
CA LEU A 126 12.81 -3.37 -1.42
C LEU A 126 11.31 -3.17 -1.25
N HIS A 127 10.48 -4.09 -1.75
CA HIS A 127 9.03 -4.03 -1.60
C HIS A 127 8.61 -4.09 -0.13
N MET A 128 9.12 -5.08 0.61
CA MET A 128 8.83 -5.23 2.04
C MET A 128 9.34 -4.02 2.85
N GLY A 129 10.57 -3.58 2.60
CA GLY A 129 11.16 -2.43 3.28
C GLY A 129 10.38 -1.14 3.02
N ALA A 130 10.02 -0.88 1.76
CA ALA A 130 9.20 0.27 1.39
C ALA A 130 7.80 0.22 2.04
N ALA A 131 7.17 -0.96 2.07
CA ALA A 131 5.86 -1.16 2.69
C ALA A 131 5.89 -0.91 4.20
N VAL A 132 6.90 -1.44 4.90
CA VAL A 132 7.06 -1.23 6.35
C VAL A 132 7.36 0.24 6.65
N LEU A 133 8.26 0.88 5.89
CA LEU A 133 8.55 2.31 6.07
C LEU A 133 7.32 3.18 5.79
N PHE A 134 6.53 2.84 4.76
CA PHE A 134 5.26 3.49 4.48
C PHE A 134 4.30 3.36 5.66
N MET A 135 4.13 2.14 6.21
CA MET A 135 3.30 1.87 7.38
C MET A 135 3.73 2.74 8.56
N LEU A 136 5.02 2.77 8.90
CA LEU A 136 5.54 3.58 10.01
C LEU A 136 5.31 5.07 9.78
N ALA A 137 5.58 5.57 8.57
CA ALA A 137 5.34 6.97 8.23
C ALA A 137 3.84 7.33 8.30
N ALA A 138 2.96 6.41 7.88
CA ALA A 138 1.51 6.56 7.98
C ALA A 138 1.04 6.57 9.44
N LEU A 139 1.54 5.65 10.26
CA LEU A 139 1.22 5.56 11.69
C LEU A 139 1.68 6.80 12.46
N ILE A 140 2.92 7.26 12.25
CA ILE A 140 3.43 8.51 12.82
C ILE A 140 2.54 9.67 12.39
N SER A 141 2.15 9.73 11.12
CA SER A 141 1.28 10.79 10.62
C SER A 141 -0.12 10.73 11.23
N LEU A 142 -0.63 9.53 11.55
CA LEU A 142 -1.91 9.34 12.24
C LEU A 142 -1.82 9.83 13.70
N ILE A 143 -0.79 9.43 14.44
CA ILE A 143 -0.56 9.80 15.85
C ILE A 143 -0.39 11.32 15.99
N PHE A 144 0.52 11.91 15.19
CA PHE A 144 0.82 13.33 15.25
C PHE A 144 -0.10 14.20 14.38
N ARG A 145 -1.18 13.62 13.83
CA ARG A 145 -2.16 14.30 12.97
C ARG A 145 -1.51 15.11 11.82
N ARG A 146 -0.44 14.58 11.22
CA ARG A 146 0.30 15.26 10.14
C ARG A 146 -0.50 15.17 8.83
N PRO A 147 -0.90 16.32 8.24
CA PRO A 147 -1.78 16.32 7.08
C PRO A 147 -1.04 15.87 5.82
N TRP A 148 -1.77 15.35 4.82
CA TRP A 148 -1.22 15.02 3.50
C TRP A 148 -0.86 16.28 2.68
N THR A 149 -1.65 17.33 2.82
CA THR A 149 -1.51 18.62 2.11
C THR A 149 -1.46 19.74 3.13
N LYS A 150 -0.68 20.80 2.88
CA LYS A 150 -0.71 22.02 3.71
C LYS A 150 -1.69 22.99 3.09
N THR A 151 -2.74 23.43 3.77
CA THR A 151 -3.56 24.57 3.29
C THR A 151 -2.73 25.84 3.28
N ARG A 152 -2.90 26.69 2.25
CA ARG A 152 -2.31 28.01 2.21
C ARG A 152 -3.01 28.95 3.19
#